data_AF-A0A964RV37-F1
#
_entry.id   AF-A0A964RV37-F1
#
_cell.length_a   1.000
_cell.length_b   1.000
_cell.length_c   1.000
_cell.angle_alpha   90.00
_cell.angle_beta   90.00
_cell.angle_gamma   90.00
#
_symmetry.space_group_name_H-M   'P 1'
#
loop_
_entity.id
_entity.type
_entity.pdbx_description
1 polymer ?
#
loop_
_entity_poly.entity_id
_entity_poly.type
_entity_poly.pdbx_seq_one_letter_code
_entity_poly.pdbx_strand_id
1 'polypeptide(L)'
;MIKLKYTVSIIALLLFVTSCKKETETATEVPPAPEEAIHTAEPETSANTKSFITAFIAKKKEIQTNLANLSRDEANALYEKYKKDNDSSIAIISGYEKNILENYYDYFRNESGNVANPPDSITQKIKLLESAGLEYWEIGEGIVEIRTIPNFYNTLFKDHVSPDYKDYIALLAKDDEDLYAADAGIAISFADVGKRAINWEKFIAKHPYSKLTLQAIEFYKMYQDGFLLGMDNTPTREDNSNIIYPENLKEFKTFIELHPKSPTSTLIKIMIEAQSTDDKIYSIIQKEQEKLINKLIADTKPDYY
;
A
#
# COMPACT_ATOMS: atom_id res chain seq x y z
N MET A 1 -20.44 -27.61 12.81
CA MET A 1 -19.22 -27.92 12.04
C MET A 1 -19.49 -27.59 10.57
N ILE A 2 -19.26 -26.33 10.19
CA ILE A 2 -19.25 -25.86 8.81
C ILE A 2 -18.03 -24.94 8.73
N LYS A 3 -16.95 -25.39 8.07
CA LYS A 3 -15.75 -24.59 7.82
C LYS A 3 -16.04 -23.69 6.62
N LEU A 4 -16.34 -22.41 6.85
CA LEU A 4 -16.39 -21.41 5.80
C LEU A 4 -14.97 -20.88 5.62
N LYS A 5 -14.33 -21.26 4.51
CA LYS A 5 -12.98 -20.81 4.13
C LYS A 5 -13.11 -19.40 3.55
N TYR A 6 -12.66 -18.38 4.28
CA TYR A 6 -12.48 -17.04 3.74
C TYR A 6 -11.18 -17.01 2.94
N THR A 7 -11.30 -16.93 1.62
CA THR A 7 -10.18 -16.62 0.73
C THR A 7 -9.95 -15.11 0.78
N VAL A 8 -8.94 -14.67 1.53
CA VAL A 8 -8.33 -13.36 1.33
C VAL A 8 -7.72 -13.40 -0.07
N SER A 9 -8.29 -12.62 -0.99
CA SER A 9 -7.81 -12.54 -2.36
C SER A 9 -6.56 -11.66 -2.39
N ILE A 10 -5.42 -12.26 -2.08
CA ILE A 10 -4.12 -11.71 -2.46
C ILE A 10 -4.05 -11.82 -3.98
N ILE A 11 -4.23 -10.71 -4.69
CA ILE A 11 -4.01 -10.66 -6.14
C ILE A 11 -2.50 -10.72 -6.38
N ALA A 12 -1.94 -11.93 -6.30
CA ALA A 12 -0.65 -12.25 -6.87
C ALA A 12 -0.86 -12.47 -8.38
N LEU A 13 -0.47 -11.50 -9.19
CA LEU A 13 -0.50 -11.62 -10.64
C LEU A 13 0.62 -12.57 -11.11
N LEU A 14 0.38 -13.87 -10.98
CA LEU A 14 1.24 -14.93 -11.52
C LEU A 14 1.01 -15.07 -13.03
N LEU A 15 1.87 -14.46 -13.83
CA LEU A 15 1.96 -14.74 -15.26
C LEU A 15 2.59 -16.13 -15.46
N PHE A 16 1.76 -17.16 -15.60
CA PHE A 16 2.18 -18.45 -16.13
C PHE A 16 2.39 -18.33 -17.63
N VAL A 17 3.65 -18.24 -18.08
CA VAL A 17 4.01 -18.51 -19.47
C VAL A 17 4.00 -20.03 -19.65
N THR A 18 2.96 -20.54 -20.31
CA THR A 18 2.89 -21.93 -20.75
C THR A 18 3.88 -22.15 -21.89
N SER A 19 5.02 -22.76 -21.60
CA SER A 19 5.93 -23.26 -22.65
C SER A 19 5.48 -24.64 -23.12
N CYS A 20 5.30 -24.76 -24.43
CA CYS A 20 4.82 -25.96 -25.10
C CYS A 20 5.75 -27.17 -24.90
N LYS A 21 5.11 -28.28 -24.55
CA LYS A 21 5.64 -29.64 -24.56
C LYS A 21 6.05 -30.04 -25.99
N LYS A 22 7.26 -30.58 -26.16
CA LYS A 22 7.57 -31.51 -27.27
C LYS A 22 8.40 -32.66 -26.71
N GLU A 23 7.99 -33.86 -27.08
CA GLU A 23 8.45 -35.15 -26.58
C GLU A 23 9.80 -35.59 -27.18
N THR A 24 10.61 -36.19 -26.29
CA THR A 24 11.53 -37.35 -26.41
C THR A 24 12.32 -37.61 -27.69
N GLU A 25 13.66 -37.73 -27.55
CA GLU A 25 14.39 -38.97 -27.87
C GLU A 25 15.87 -38.97 -27.40
N THR A 26 16.20 -40.05 -26.69
CA THR A 26 17.47 -40.81 -26.55
C THR A 26 18.83 -40.13 -26.32
N ALA A 27 19.46 -40.58 -25.23
CA ALA A 27 20.85 -40.38 -24.87
C ALA A 27 21.81 -41.25 -25.71
N THR A 28 22.95 -40.67 -26.10
CA THR A 28 24.20 -41.36 -26.40
C THR A 28 25.37 -40.49 -25.95
N GLU A 29 26.20 -41.03 -25.06
CA GLU A 29 27.47 -40.46 -24.57
C GLU A 29 28.52 -40.38 -25.70
N VAL A 30 29.25 -39.27 -25.77
CA VAL A 30 30.54 -39.14 -26.48
C VAL A 30 31.51 -38.36 -25.57
N PRO A 31 32.81 -38.75 -25.45
CA PRO A 31 33.73 -38.21 -24.44
C PRO A 31 34.24 -36.78 -24.79
N PRO A 32 34.76 -36.02 -23.81
CA PRO A 32 35.14 -34.62 -24.03
C PRO A 32 36.48 -34.49 -24.77
N ALA A 33 36.54 -33.57 -25.73
CA ALA A 33 37.76 -33.04 -26.33
C ALA A 33 38.16 -31.72 -25.63
N PRO A 34 39.45 -31.33 -25.64
CA PRO A 34 39.99 -30.33 -24.71
C PRO A 34 39.58 -28.89 -25.07
N GLU A 35 39.23 -28.11 -24.05
CA GLU A 35 38.94 -26.66 -24.12
C GLU A 35 40.17 -25.85 -24.53
N GLU A 36 40.12 -25.23 -25.71
CA GLU A 36 40.90 -24.04 -26.02
C GLU A 36 40.14 -22.80 -25.52
N ALA A 37 40.75 -22.06 -24.61
CA ALA A 37 40.21 -20.83 -24.05
C ALA A 37 40.18 -19.72 -25.11
N ILE A 38 38.97 -19.38 -25.58
CA ILE A 38 38.72 -18.16 -26.35
C ILE A 38 38.18 -17.11 -25.38
N HIS A 39 39.05 -16.21 -24.92
CA HIS A 39 38.64 -14.96 -24.28
C HIS A 39 37.94 -14.08 -25.33
N THR A 40 36.60 -14.09 -25.30
CA THR A 40 35.78 -13.05 -25.91
C THR A 40 35.34 -12.10 -24.80
N ALA A 41 35.86 -10.87 -24.83
CA ALA A 41 35.36 -9.79 -23.99
C ALA A 41 34.02 -9.32 -24.58
N GLU A 42 32.91 -9.70 -23.94
CA GLU A 42 31.60 -9.10 -24.20
C GLU A 42 31.51 -7.70 -23.56
N PRO A 43 30.83 -6.74 -24.20
CA PRO A 43 30.59 -5.44 -23.59
C PRO A 43 29.54 -5.57 -22.50
N GLU A 44 29.98 -5.57 -21.23
CA GLU A 44 29.09 -5.48 -20.07
C GLU A 44 28.34 -4.13 -20.06
N THR A 45 27.11 -4.12 -20.58
CA THR A 45 26.03 -3.41 -19.90
C THR A 45 25.27 -4.45 -19.09
N SER A 46 25.93 -5.00 -18.07
CA SER A 46 25.32 -6.00 -17.18
C SER A 46 24.21 -5.31 -16.37
N ALA A 47 22.96 -5.62 -16.69
CA ALA A 47 21.80 -5.13 -15.97
C ALA A 47 21.95 -5.47 -14.47
N ASN A 48 21.99 -4.44 -13.63
CA ASN A 48 22.17 -4.55 -12.18
C ASN A 48 21.37 -3.47 -11.45
N THR A 49 21.22 -3.58 -10.13
CA THR A 49 20.45 -2.62 -9.32
C THR A 49 20.85 -1.17 -9.59
N LYS A 50 22.16 -0.89 -9.73
CA LYS A 50 22.66 0.46 -9.99
C LYS A 50 22.18 1.00 -11.33
N SER A 51 22.14 0.20 -12.38
CA SER A 51 21.60 0.64 -13.68
C SER A 51 20.09 0.93 -13.60
N PHE A 52 19.31 0.09 -12.90
CA PHE A 52 17.87 0.32 -12.74
C PHE A 52 17.56 1.55 -11.90
N ILE A 53 18.31 1.77 -10.81
CA ILE A 53 18.19 2.98 -9.97
C ILE A 53 18.55 4.24 -10.76
N THR A 54 19.61 4.17 -11.58
CA THR A 54 19.98 5.29 -12.46
C THR A 54 18.86 5.62 -13.44
N ALA A 55 18.23 4.61 -14.04
CA ALA A 55 17.08 4.80 -14.93
C ALA A 55 15.86 5.37 -14.19
N PHE A 56 15.59 4.92 -12.97
CA PHE A 56 14.51 5.42 -12.12
C PHE A 56 14.68 6.92 -11.81
N ILE A 57 15.89 7.33 -11.43
CA ILE A 57 16.24 8.75 -11.18
C ILE A 57 16.09 9.58 -12.46
N ALA A 58 16.61 9.07 -13.59
CA ALA A 58 16.49 9.75 -14.87
C ALA A 58 15.02 9.96 -15.27
N LYS A 59 14.17 8.95 -15.06
CA LYS A 59 12.74 9.05 -15.32
C LYS A 59 12.06 10.09 -14.43
N LYS A 60 12.36 10.12 -13.13
CA LYS A 60 11.85 11.15 -12.21
C LYS A 60 12.17 12.57 -12.71
N LYS A 61 13.40 12.80 -13.17
CA LYS A 61 13.84 14.09 -13.72
C LYS A 61 13.12 14.46 -15.02
N GLU A 62 12.90 13.48 -15.90
CA GLU A 62 12.09 13.65 -17.11
C GLU A 62 10.65 14.08 -16.76
N ILE A 63 10.01 13.38 -15.82
CA ILE A 63 8.65 13.71 -15.34
C ILE A 63 8.60 15.14 -14.79
N GLN A 64 9.55 15.50 -13.92
CA GLN A 64 9.62 16.86 -13.35
C GLN A 64 9.75 17.94 -14.44
N THR A 65 10.51 17.67 -15.50
CA THR A 65 10.68 18.62 -16.62
C THR A 65 9.40 18.75 -17.43
N ASN A 66 8.71 17.63 -17.69
CA ASN A 66 7.49 17.60 -18.49
C ASN A 66 6.34 18.33 -17.79
N LEU A 67 6.21 18.18 -16.46
CA LEU A 67 5.13 18.77 -15.66
C LEU A 67 4.96 20.28 -15.81
N ALA A 68 6.04 21.02 -16.10
CA ALA A 68 6.00 22.48 -16.23
C ALA A 68 5.13 22.99 -17.39
N ASN A 69 4.87 22.15 -18.40
CA ASN A 69 4.17 22.55 -19.63
C ASN A 69 2.81 21.87 -19.82
N LEU A 70 2.36 21.07 -18.84
CA LEU A 70 1.12 20.31 -18.93
C LEU A 70 -0.06 21.09 -18.35
N SER A 71 -1.24 20.90 -18.92
CA SER A 71 -2.48 21.19 -18.24
C SER A 71 -2.66 20.26 -17.02
N ARG A 72 -3.57 20.63 -16.11
CA ARG A 72 -3.87 19.80 -14.92
C ARG A 72 -4.35 18.40 -15.29
N ASP A 73 -5.18 18.26 -16.33
CA ASP A 73 -5.69 16.97 -16.78
C ASP A 73 -4.58 16.09 -17.37
N GLU A 74 -3.66 16.67 -18.13
CA GLU A 74 -2.48 15.96 -18.62
C GLU A 74 -1.53 15.57 -17.49
N ALA A 75 -1.35 16.43 -16.48
CA ALA A 75 -0.56 16.13 -15.30
C ALA A 75 -1.17 15.00 -14.46
N ASN A 76 -2.51 14.95 -14.34
CA ASN A 76 -3.24 13.86 -13.70
C ASN A 76 -2.99 12.52 -14.41
N ALA A 77 -3.12 12.51 -15.74
CA ALA A 77 -2.86 11.31 -16.54
C ALA A 77 -1.39 10.86 -16.44
N LEU A 78 -0.46 11.83 -16.39
CA LEU A 78 0.95 11.56 -16.19
C LEU A 78 1.22 10.96 -14.81
N TYR A 79 0.57 11.45 -13.75
CA TYR A 79 0.67 10.90 -12.39
C TYR A 79 0.28 9.42 -12.36
N GLU A 80 -0.91 9.08 -12.89
CA GLU A 80 -1.40 7.69 -12.89
C GLU A 80 -0.46 6.75 -13.65
N LYS A 81 -0.05 7.15 -14.85
CA LYS A 81 0.89 6.37 -15.65
C LYS A 81 2.23 6.21 -14.93
N TYR A 82 2.76 7.31 -14.39
CA TYR A 82 4.07 7.29 -13.76
C TYR A 82 4.08 6.45 -12.49
N LYS A 83 3.00 6.46 -11.69
CA LYS A 83 2.86 5.57 -10.54
C LYS A 83 2.95 4.10 -10.97
N LYS A 84 2.23 3.70 -12.02
CA LYS A 84 2.27 2.32 -12.54
C LYS A 84 3.64 1.93 -13.10
N ASP A 85 4.29 2.85 -13.81
CA ASP A 85 5.66 2.65 -14.34
C ASP A 85 6.67 2.49 -13.19
N ASN A 86 6.51 3.25 -12.11
CA ASN A 86 7.33 3.12 -10.90
C ASN A 86 7.10 1.80 -10.19
N ASP A 87 5.84 1.38 -9.99
CA ASP A 87 5.50 0.09 -9.37
C ASP A 87 6.20 -1.07 -10.14
N SER A 88 6.21 -1.00 -11.48
CA SER A 88 6.89 -1.98 -12.33
C SER A 88 8.42 -1.92 -12.20
N SER A 89 8.98 -0.72 -12.12
CA SER A 89 10.43 -0.52 -11.97
C SER A 89 10.94 -0.99 -10.61
N ILE A 90 10.16 -0.74 -9.56
CA ILE A 90 10.43 -1.18 -8.19
C ILE A 90 10.38 -2.72 -8.12
N ALA A 91 9.40 -3.36 -8.75
CA ALA A 91 9.34 -4.83 -8.80
C ALA A 91 10.60 -5.44 -9.42
N ILE A 92 11.14 -4.83 -10.48
CA ILE A 92 12.42 -5.25 -11.08
C ILE A 92 13.56 -5.07 -10.09
N ILE A 93 13.69 -3.89 -9.46
CA ILE A 93 14.72 -3.60 -8.45
C ILE A 93 14.65 -4.61 -7.29
N SER A 94 13.45 -4.87 -6.77
CA SER A 94 13.20 -5.86 -5.71
C SER A 94 13.62 -7.27 -6.12
N GLY A 95 13.41 -7.65 -7.39
CA GLY A 95 13.91 -8.93 -7.91
C GLY A 95 15.43 -9.05 -7.88
N TYR A 96 16.16 -7.98 -8.20
CA TYR A 96 17.62 -7.93 -8.11
C TYR A 96 18.14 -7.83 -6.68
N GLU A 97 17.36 -7.26 -5.77
CA GLU A 97 17.70 -7.13 -4.34
C GLU A 97 17.06 -8.21 -3.46
N LYS A 98 16.51 -9.27 -4.06
CA LYS A 98 15.76 -10.33 -3.39
C LYS A 98 16.51 -10.92 -2.18
N ASN A 99 17.81 -11.19 -2.32
CA ASN A 99 18.61 -11.75 -1.24
C ASN A 99 18.69 -10.82 -0.01
N ILE A 100 18.68 -9.51 -0.21
CA ILE A 100 18.67 -8.56 0.91
C ILE A 100 17.29 -8.51 1.55
N LEU A 101 16.22 -8.56 0.75
CA LEU A 101 14.85 -8.57 1.27
C LEU A 101 14.58 -9.83 2.10
N GLU A 102 15.00 -11.01 1.63
CA GLU A 102 14.80 -12.29 2.31
C GLU A 102 15.66 -12.44 3.58
N ASN A 103 16.86 -11.84 3.61
CA ASN A 103 17.78 -11.91 4.74
C ASN A 103 17.93 -10.55 5.46
N TYR A 104 16.92 -9.69 5.36
CA TYR A 104 17.02 -8.31 5.87
C TYR A 104 17.42 -8.30 7.35
N TYR A 105 16.72 -9.05 8.19
CA TYR A 105 16.98 -9.07 9.63
C TYR A 105 18.39 -9.56 9.99
N ASP A 106 19.01 -10.43 9.19
CA ASP A 106 20.39 -10.87 9.41
C ASP A 106 21.41 -9.75 9.23
N TYR A 107 21.10 -8.77 8.38
CA TYR A 107 21.94 -7.59 8.16
C TYR A 107 21.68 -6.48 9.18
N PHE A 108 20.45 -6.37 9.71
CA PHE A 108 20.00 -5.23 10.52
C PHE A 108 19.74 -5.57 11.98
N ARG A 109 19.97 -6.82 12.41
CA ARG A 109 19.85 -7.27 13.79
C ARG A 109 21.06 -8.14 14.18
N ASN A 110 21.43 -8.12 15.46
CA ASN A 110 22.42 -9.04 16.02
C ASN A 110 21.78 -10.37 16.44
N GLU A 111 22.58 -11.35 16.88
CA GLU A 111 22.11 -12.67 17.34
C GLU A 111 21.06 -12.61 18.47
N SER A 112 21.04 -11.52 19.24
CA SER A 112 20.06 -11.27 20.30
C SER A 112 18.82 -10.51 19.81
N GLY A 113 18.68 -10.27 18.50
CA GLY A 113 17.56 -9.57 17.89
C GLY A 113 17.57 -8.04 18.06
N ASN A 114 18.66 -7.45 18.55
CA ASN A 114 18.76 -5.99 18.71
C ASN A 114 19.24 -5.34 17.41
N VAL A 115 18.82 -4.10 17.16
CA VAL A 115 19.25 -3.32 15.99
C VAL A 115 20.78 -3.27 15.91
N ALA A 116 21.30 -3.61 14.73
CA ALA A 116 22.72 -3.61 14.43
C ALA A 116 23.01 -2.76 13.19
N ASN A 117 24.24 -2.26 13.11
CA ASN A 117 24.70 -1.58 11.89
C ASN A 117 24.95 -2.63 10.81
N PRO A 118 24.38 -2.46 9.61
CA PRO A 118 24.61 -3.40 8.53
C PRO A 118 26.03 -3.26 7.96
N PRO A 119 26.54 -4.29 7.26
CA PRO A 119 27.82 -4.22 6.57
C PRO A 119 27.91 -3.05 5.59
N ASP A 120 29.12 -2.58 5.28
CA ASP A 120 29.35 -1.45 4.37
C ASP A 120 28.70 -1.65 2.99
N SER A 121 28.72 -2.89 2.47
CA SER A 121 28.09 -3.24 1.19
C SER A 121 26.58 -3.03 1.19
N ILE A 122 25.91 -3.33 2.30
CA ILE A 122 24.47 -3.13 2.48
C ILE A 122 24.20 -1.64 2.69
N THR A 123 25.02 -0.96 3.50
CA THR A 123 24.92 0.50 3.70
C THR A 123 25.02 1.26 2.37
N GLN A 124 25.89 0.84 1.44
CA GLN A 124 25.99 1.45 0.11
C GLN A 124 24.72 1.24 -0.73
N LYS A 125 24.06 0.09 -0.61
CA LYS A 125 22.79 -0.18 -1.30
C LYS A 125 21.63 0.64 -0.76
N ILE A 126 21.55 0.83 0.57
CA ILE A 126 20.59 1.75 1.19
C ILE A 126 20.75 3.15 0.60
N LYS A 127 21.97 3.70 0.61
CA LYS A 127 22.26 5.02 0.04
C LYS A 127 21.91 5.12 -1.45
N LEU A 128 22.08 4.03 -2.19
CA LEU A 128 21.68 3.96 -3.59
C LEU A 128 20.15 4.06 -3.75
N LEU A 129 19.36 3.34 -2.95
CA LEU A 129 17.90 3.46 -2.93
C LEU A 129 17.45 4.86 -2.52
N GLU A 130 18.03 5.40 -1.43
CA GLU A 130 17.72 6.74 -0.92
C GLU A 130 17.95 7.83 -1.97
N SER A 131 18.99 7.70 -2.80
CA SER A 131 19.27 8.63 -3.91
C SER A 131 18.15 8.70 -4.95
N ALA A 132 17.33 7.66 -5.05
CA ALA A 132 16.14 7.60 -5.89
C ALA A 132 14.85 8.00 -5.16
N GLY A 133 14.90 8.26 -3.85
CA GLY A 133 13.69 8.40 -3.02
C GLY A 133 12.97 7.06 -2.83
N LEU A 134 13.72 5.97 -2.76
CA LEU A 134 13.24 4.64 -2.41
C LEU A 134 13.78 4.23 -1.04
N GLU A 135 13.07 3.33 -0.36
CA GLU A 135 13.45 2.81 0.95
C GLU A 135 13.11 1.32 1.06
N TYR A 136 13.78 0.63 1.99
CA TYR A 136 13.31 -0.65 2.51
C TYR A 136 12.18 -0.40 3.50
N TRP A 137 11.12 -1.18 3.41
CA TRP A 137 9.92 -1.02 4.22
C TRP A 137 9.53 -2.36 4.85
N GLU A 138 9.66 -2.46 6.17
CA GLU A 138 9.24 -3.63 6.94
C GLU A 138 7.70 -3.63 7.02
N ILE A 139 7.04 -4.67 6.49
CA ILE A 139 5.57 -4.76 6.45
C ILE A 139 5.00 -5.83 7.39
N GLY A 140 5.83 -6.41 8.26
CA GLY A 140 5.45 -7.43 9.23
C GLY A 140 5.82 -8.85 8.80
N GLU A 141 5.71 -9.81 9.73
CA GLU A 141 6.02 -11.23 9.51
C GLU A 141 7.42 -11.52 8.90
N GLY A 142 8.38 -10.64 9.14
CA GLY A 142 9.71 -10.75 8.54
C GLY A 142 9.78 -10.34 7.06
N ILE A 143 8.69 -9.82 6.49
CA ILE A 143 8.62 -9.37 5.10
C ILE A 143 9.07 -7.92 5.00
N VAL A 144 9.96 -7.67 4.03
CA VAL A 144 10.48 -6.36 3.70
C VAL A 144 10.33 -6.12 2.20
N GLU A 145 9.84 -4.94 1.85
CA GLU A 145 9.66 -4.51 0.46
C GLU A 145 10.54 -3.30 0.14
N ILE A 146 10.67 -2.98 -1.14
CA ILE A 146 11.19 -1.68 -1.59
C ILE A 146 10.00 -0.85 -2.03
N ARG A 147 9.91 0.40 -1.57
CA ARG A 147 8.85 1.34 -1.98
C ARG A 147 9.40 2.74 -2.20
N THR A 148 8.59 3.62 -2.78
CA THR A 148 8.86 5.06 -2.74
C THR A 148 8.65 5.61 -1.33
N ILE A 149 9.48 6.56 -0.90
CA ILE A 149 9.24 7.29 0.35
C ILE A 149 7.87 8.00 0.32
N PRO A 150 7.21 8.23 1.47
CA PRO A 150 5.81 8.67 1.52
C PRO A 150 5.51 9.92 0.67
N ASN A 151 6.38 10.94 0.73
CA ASN A 151 6.18 12.21 0.04
C ASN A 151 6.67 12.24 -1.42
N PHE A 152 7.05 11.10 -2.01
CA PHE A 152 7.68 11.02 -3.33
C PHE A 152 6.83 11.68 -4.42
N TYR A 153 5.55 11.27 -4.55
CA TYR A 153 4.66 11.80 -5.58
C TYR A 153 4.15 13.20 -5.23
N ASN A 154 3.83 13.46 -3.95
CA ASN A 154 3.36 14.76 -3.51
C ASN A 154 4.35 15.88 -3.84
N THR A 155 5.65 15.64 -3.61
CA THR A 155 6.71 16.61 -3.92
C THR A 155 6.77 16.97 -5.41
N LEU A 156 6.46 16.02 -6.29
CA LEU A 156 6.51 16.22 -7.74
C LEU A 156 5.23 16.86 -8.29
N PHE A 157 4.05 16.43 -7.83
CA PHE A 157 2.79 16.69 -8.52
C PHE A 157 1.92 17.78 -7.88
N LYS A 158 2.08 18.10 -6.59
CA LYS A 158 1.13 18.93 -5.80
C LYS A 158 0.77 20.30 -6.39
N ASP A 159 1.64 20.87 -7.22
CA ASP A 159 1.45 22.20 -7.83
C ASP A 159 1.03 22.12 -9.31
N HIS A 160 0.95 20.92 -9.87
CA HIS A 160 0.69 20.68 -11.29
C HIS A 160 -0.64 19.98 -11.56
N VAL A 161 -1.14 19.19 -10.60
CA VAL A 161 -2.38 18.41 -10.74
C VAL A 161 -3.64 19.21 -10.37
N SER A 162 -4.81 18.66 -10.65
CA SER A 162 -6.09 19.24 -10.20
C SER A 162 -6.26 19.17 -8.68
N PRO A 163 -7.16 20.00 -8.08
CA PRO A 163 -7.33 20.04 -6.63
C PRO A 163 -7.68 18.70 -5.98
N ASP A 164 -8.47 17.86 -6.64
CA ASP A 164 -8.78 16.50 -6.18
C ASP A 164 -7.56 15.58 -6.19
N TYR A 165 -6.77 15.54 -7.27
CA TYR A 165 -5.53 14.77 -7.29
C TYR A 165 -4.53 15.27 -6.25
N LYS A 166 -4.43 16.59 -6.05
CA LYS A 166 -3.57 17.18 -5.03
C LYS A 166 -3.93 16.68 -3.63
N ASP A 167 -5.21 16.76 -3.27
CA ASP A 167 -5.68 16.32 -1.96
C ASP A 167 -5.53 14.80 -1.79
N TYR A 168 -5.82 14.02 -2.84
CA TYR A 168 -5.68 12.56 -2.84
C TYR A 168 -4.22 12.11 -2.64
N ILE A 169 -3.29 12.69 -3.41
CA ILE A 169 -1.86 12.39 -3.31
C ILE A 169 -1.32 12.77 -1.93
N ALA A 170 -1.80 13.89 -1.36
CA ALA A 170 -1.40 14.30 -0.02
C ALA A 170 -1.93 13.34 1.07
N LEU A 171 -3.15 12.80 0.92
CA LEU A 171 -3.67 11.79 1.84
C LEU A 171 -2.87 10.49 1.77
N LEU A 172 -2.58 9.98 0.57
CA LEU A 172 -1.73 8.81 0.40
C LEU A 172 -0.35 9.04 1.01
N ALA A 173 0.28 10.18 0.72
CA ALA A 173 1.60 10.51 1.27
C ALA A 173 1.59 10.58 2.81
N LYS A 174 0.48 11.00 3.43
CA LYS A 174 0.35 11.04 4.88
C LYS A 174 0.09 9.66 5.48
N ASP A 175 -0.75 8.86 4.84
CA ASP A 175 -1.06 7.49 5.26
C ASP A 175 0.15 6.56 5.13
N ASP A 176 1.01 6.80 4.12
CA ASP A 176 2.22 6.01 3.86
C ASP A 176 3.34 6.25 4.90
N GLU A 177 3.24 7.29 5.74
CA GLU A 177 4.22 7.56 6.81
C GLU A 177 4.27 6.43 7.86
N ASP A 178 3.13 5.77 8.13
CA ASP A 178 3.04 4.69 9.11
C ASP A 178 2.41 3.44 8.49
N LEU A 179 2.96 2.27 8.84
CA LEU A 179 2.39 0.98 8.48
C LEU A 179 1.02 0.83 9.14
N TYR A 180 -0.05 0.70 8.34
CA TYR A 180 -1.41 0.62 8.88
C TYR A 180 -1.65 -0.68 9.66
N ALA A 181 -1.23 -1.81 9.10
CA ALA A 181 -1.50 -3.13 9.64
C ALA A 181 -0.39 -4.13 9.27
N ALA A 182 -0.18 -5.11 10.14
CA ALA A 182 0.74 -6.23 10.00
C ALA A 182 0.22 -7.42 10.81
N ASP A 183 0.46 -8.66 10.36
CA ASP A 183 0.06 -9.89 11.06
C ASP A 183 -1.39 -9.83 11.58
N ALA A 184 -2.34 -9.51 10.69
CA ALA A 184 -3.77 -9.35 11.00
C ALA A 184 -4.07 -8.42 12.21
N GLY A 185 -3.20 -7.44 12.46
CA GLY A 185 -3.33 -6.46 13.53
C GLY A 185 -3.11 -5.05 13.02
N ILE A 186 -3.84 -4.08 13.59
CA ILE A 186 -3.65 -2.66 13.34
C ILE A 186 -2.35 -2.23 14.05
N ALA A 187 -1.43 -1.65 13.30
CA ALA A 187 -0.10 -1.25 13.77
C ALA A 187 -0.01 0.23 14.20
N ILE A 188 -1.10 0.98 14.05
CA ILE A 188 -1.26 2.38 14.51
C ILE A 188 -2.31 2.49 15.62
N SER A 189 -2.38 3.64 16.28
CA SER A 189 -3.42 3.88 17.29
C SER A 189 -4.82 3.92 16.66
N PHE A 190 -5.86 3.48 17.37
CA PHE A 190 -7.25 3.61 16.90
C PHE A 190 -7.64 5.07 16.63
N ALA A 191 -7.09 6.02 17.38
CA ALA A 191 -7.28 7.44 17.12
C ALA A 191 -6.75 7.85 15.73
N ASP A 192 -5.59 7.30 15.32
CA ASP A 192 -5.04 7.52 13.98
C ASP A 192 -5.86 6.81 12.90
N VAL A 193 -6.40 5.61 13.15
CA VAL A 193 -7.33 4.95 12.23
C VAL A 193 -8.59 5.81 12.01
N GLY A 194 -9.19 6.31 13.09
CA GLY A 194 -10.33 7.23 13.02
C GLY A 194 -9.98 8.52 12.25
N LYS A 195 -8.78 9.08 12.48
CA LYS A 195 -8.27 10.23 11.75
C LYS A 195 -8.12 9.96 10.24
N ARG A 196 -7.61 8.78 9.85
CA ARG A 196 -7.54 8.37 8.44
C ARG A 196 -8.94 8.24 7.85
N ALA A 197 -9.87 7.58 8.54
CA ALA A 197 -11.26 7.44 8.10
C ALA A 197 -11.94 8.79 7.85
N ILE A 198 -11.86 9.74 8.79
CA ILE A 198 -12.49 11.06 8.61
C ILE A 198 -11.81 11.91 7.52
N ASN A 199 -10.51 11.73 7.28
CA ASN A 199 -9.81 12.42 6.21
C ASN A 199 -10.29 11.95 4.82
N TRP A 200 -10.45 10.64 4.65
CA TRP A 200 -11.01 10.06 3.42
C TRP A 200 -12.51 10.39 3.25
N GLU A 201 -13.29 10.42 4.33
CA GLU A 201 -14.67 10.92 4.31
C GLU A 201 -14.75 12.37 3.78
N LYS A 202 -13.88 13.25 4.27
CA LYS A 202 -13.82 14.65 3.82
C LYS A 202 -13.40 14.77 2.36
N PHE A 203 -12.48 13.90 1.89
CA PHE A 203 -12.11 13.86 0.49
C PHE A 203 -13.33 13.52 -0.39
N ILE A 204 -14.06 12.46 -0.05
CA ILE A 204 -15.26 12.02 -0.78
C ILE A 204 -16.31 13.13 -0.81
N ALA A 205 -16.54 13.79 0.34
CA ALA A 205 -17.49 14.88 0.43
C ALA A 205 -17.06 16.12 -0.38
N LYS A 206 -15.76 16.41 -0.46
CA LYS A 206 -15.22 17.57 -1.18
C LYS A 206 -15.14 17.33 -2.69
N HIS A 207 -14.86 16.11 -3.11
CA HIS A 207 -14.57 15.75 -4.51
C HIS A 207 -15.44 14.58 -5.02
N PRO A 208 -16.78 14.62 -4.87
CA PRO A 208 -17.67 13.48 -5.14
C PRO A 208 -17.67 13.01 -6.61
N TYR A 209 -17.24 13.86 -7.53
CA TYR A 209 -17.17 13.59 -8.97
C TYR A 209 -15.75 13.35 -9.47
N SER A 210 -14.76 13.29 -8.57
CA SER A 210 -13.40 12.91 -8.94
C SER A 210 -13.38 11.48 -9.47
N LYS A 211 -12.51 11.21 -10.45
CA LYS A 211 -12.21 9.84 -10.90
C LYS A 211 -11.62 8.98 -9.77
N LEU A 212 -11.06 9.62 -8.75
CA LEU A 212 -10.42 9.00 -7.59
C LEU A 212 -11.42 8.64 -6.47
N THR A 213 -12.68 9.08 -6.58
CA THR A 213 -13.69 8.90 -5.52
C THR A 213 -13.93 7.43 -5.20
N LEU A 214 -13.91 6.56 -6.21
CA LEU A 214 -14.11 5.12 -5.99
C LEU A 214 -12.96 4.53 -5.15
N GLN A 215 -11.71 4.87 -5.46
CA GLN A 215 -10.56 4.43 -4.67
C GLN A 215 -10.57 5.05 -3.26
N ALA A 216 -10.95 6.33 -3.15
CA ALA A 216 -11.11 6.99 -1.86
C ALA A 216 -12.18 6.32 -0.97
N ILE A 217 -13.27 5.83 -1.56
CA ILE A 217 -14.29 5.05 -0.85
C ILE A 217 -13.71 3.74 -0.33
N GLU A 218 -12.87 3.04 -1.10
CA GLU A 218 -12.24 1.80 -0.63
C GLU A 218 -11.30 2.06 0.56
N PHE A 219 -10.48 3.11 0.53
CA PHE A 219 -9.68 3.52 1.69
C PHE A 219 -10.56 3.89 2.88
N TYR A 220 -11.61 4.67 2.65
CA TYR A 220 -12.53 5.06 3.71
C TYR A 220 -13.19 3.84 4.37
N LYS A 221 -13.70 2.88 3.58
CA LYS A 221 -14.28 1.64 4.09
C LYS A 221 -13.26 0.82 4.87
N MET A 222 -12.05 0.64 4.34
CA MET A 222 -10.98 -0.10 5.01
C MET A 222 -10.65 0.48 6.39
N TYR A 223 -10.48 1.81 6.49
CA TYR A 223 -10.21 2.45 7.77
C TYR A 223 -11.44 2.50 8.68
N GLN A 224 -12.63 2.66 8.12
CA GLN A 224 -13.86 2.64 8.89
C GLN A 224 -14.12 1.26 9.50
N ASP A 225 -13.91 0.19 8.74
CA ASP A 225 -14.03 -1.19 9.22
C ASP A 225 -12.96 -1.49 10.28
N GLY A 226 -11.71 -1.13 10.02
CA GLY A 226 -10.64 -1.27 11.01
C GLY A 226 -10.92 -0.48 12.29
N PHE A 227 -11.47 0.72 12.19
CA PHE A 227 -11.82 1.53 13.35
C PHE A 227 -12.98 0.93 14.15
N LEU A 228 -14.04 0.48 13.47
CA LEU A 228 -15.27 -0.01 14.11
C LEU A 228 -15.13 -1.45 14.62
N LEU A 229 -14.44 -2.29 13.88
CA LEU A 229 -14.41 -3.74 14.10
C LEU A 229 -13.04 -4.19 14.61
N GLY A 230 -11.96 -3.52 14.21
CA GLY A 230 -10.59 -3.94 14.48
C GLY A 230 -10.14 -4.99 13.46
N MET A 231 -9.08 -5.71 13.81
CA MET A 231 -8.62 -6.91 13.09
C MET A 231 -8.42 -8.06 14.07
N ASP A 232 -8.19 -9.28 13.59
CA ASP A 232 -8.09 -10.51 14.40
C ASP A 232 -7.19 -10.36 15.63
N ASN A 233 -6.00 -9.77 15.46
CA ASN A 233 -5.02 -9.59 16.54
C ASN A 233 -5.18 -8.27 17.30
N THR A 234 -6.10 -7.40 16.87
CA THR A 234 -6.40 -6.09 17.50
C THR A 234 -7.90 -5.80 17.44
N PRO A 235 -8.76 -6.67 18.00
CA PRO A 235 -10.21 -6.50 17.88
C PRO A 235 -10.66 -5.32 18.73
N THR A 236 -11.74 -4.67 18.30
CA THR A 236 -12.33 -3.55 19.07
C THR A 236 -13.12 -4.00 20.30
N ARG A 237 -13.45 -5.29 20.35
CA ARG A 237 -14.38 -5.92 21.28
C ARG A 237 -13.90 -7.31 21.66
N GLU A 238 -14.45 -7.84 22.75
CA GLU A 238 -14.26 -9.23 23.14
C GLU A 238 -14.88 -10.19 22.11
N ASP A 239 -14.20 -11.30 21.86
CA ASP A 239 -14.62 -12.32 20.89
C ASP A 239 -16.05 -12.84 21.20
N ASN A 240 -16.90 -12.82 20.17
CA ASN A 240 -18.30 -13.24 20.23
C ASN A 240 -19.13 -12.53 21.32
N SER A 241 -18.75 -11.31 21.69
CA SER A 241 -19.33 -10.54 22.78
C SER A 241 -19.73 -9.13 22.33
N ASN A 242 -20.66 -8.54 23.08
CA ASN A 242 -21.08 -7.14 22.89
C ASN A 242 -20.19 -6.14 23.63
N ILE A 243 -19.14 -6.63 24.30
CA ILE A 243 -18.29 -5.83 25.17
C ILE A 243 -17.18 -5.22 24.33
N ILE A 244 -17.34 -3.94 24.00
CA ILE A 244 -16.28 -3.11 23.41
C ILE A 244 -15.24 -2.82 24.49
N TYR A 245 -13.95 -2.97 24.17
CA TYR A 245 -12.90 -2.67 25.13
C TYR A 245 -12.94 -1.20 25.57
N PRO A 246 -12.69 -0.89 26.87
CA PRO A 246 -12.86 0.46 27.41
C PRO A 246 -12.12 1.56 26.65
N GLU A 247 -10.91 1.27 26.16
CA GLU A 247 -10.08 2.17 25.35
C GLU A 247 -10.73 2.50 24.00
N ASN A 248 -11.29 1.49 23.32
CA ASN A 248 -11.96 1.66 22.04
C ASN A 248 -13.29 2.39 22.21
N LEU A 249 -14.04 2.08 23.28
CA LEU A 249 -15.26 2.80 23.62
C LEU A 249 -15.00 4.28 23.93
N LYS A 250 -13.87 4.57 24.61
CA LYS A 250 -13.44 5.95 24.85
C LYS A 250 -13.13 6.66 23.54
N GLU A 251 -12.39 6.01 22.64
CA GLU A 251 -12.06 6.60 21.34
C GLU A 251 -13.31 6.85 20.49
N PHE A 252 -14.25 5.91 20.48
CA PHE A 252 -15.55 6.07 19.81
C PHE A 252 -16.36 7.26 20.32
N LYS A 253 -16.38 7.47 21.64
CA LYS A 253 -17.04 8.65 22.23
C LYS A 253 -16.36 9.94 21.80
N THR A 254 -15.03 9.99 21.86
CA THR A 254 -14.23 11.13 21.37
C THR A 254 -14.52 11.43 19.90
N PHE A 255 -14.55 10.40 19.04
CA PHE A 255 -14.85 10.55 17.62
C PHE A 255 -16.26 11.12 17.40
N ILE A 256 -17.28 10.61 18.11
CA ILE A 256 -18.65 11.13 18.02
C ILE A 256 -18.72 12.60 18.44
N GLU A 257 -18.01 12.99 19.51
CA GLU A 257 -17.99 14.37 20.01
C GLU A 257 -17.34 15.32 18.99
N LEU A 258 -16.24 14.92 18.36
CA LEU A 258 -15.53 15.71 17.36
C LEU A 258 -16.24 15.75 16.01
N HIS A 259 -16.93 14.67 15.63
CA HIS A 259 -17.52 14.47 14.31
C HIS A 259 -18.97 13.99 14.38
N PRO A 260 -19.90 14.69 15.05
CA PRO A 260 -21.23 14.18 15.37
C PRO A 260 -22.12 13.91 14.15
N LYS A 261 -21.79 14.51 13.00
CA LYS A 261 -22.52 14.37 11.73
C LYS A 261 -21.87 13.39 10.74
N SER A 262 -20.72 12.81 11.09
CA SER A 262 -20.04 11.84 10.24
C SER A 262 -20.89 10.56 10.10
N PRO A 263 -20.95 9.95 8.90
CA PRO A 263 -21.40 8.58 8.73
C PRO A 263 -20.75 7.59 9.70
N THR A 264 -19.44 7.71 9.95
CA THR A 264 -18.72 6.87 10.91
C THR A 264 -19.32 7.01 12.31
N SER A 265 -19.63 8.23 12.76
CA SER A 265 -20.31 8.45 14.05
C SER A 265 -21.70 7.83 14.13
N THR A 266 -22.40 7.68 13.00
CA THR A 266 -23.68 6.98 12.93
C THR A 266 -23.48 5.48 13.10
N LEU A 267 -22.48 4.90 12.43
CA LEU A 267 -22.14 3.48 12.54
C LEU A 267 -21.67 3.10 13.94
N ILE A 268 -20.87 3.94 14.60
CA ILE A 268 -20.45 3.74 16.00
C ILE A 268 -21.69 3.59 16.90
N LYS A 269 -22.69 4.47 16.76
CA LYS A 269 -23.92 4.40 17.58
C LYS A 269 -24.69 3.11 17.32
N ILE A 270 -24.85 2.73 16.05
CA ILE A 270 -25.51 1.47 15.67
C ILE A 270 -24.80 0.27 16.28
N MET A 271 -23.47 0.25 16.22
CA MET A 271 -22.67 -0.83 16.80
C MET A 271 -22.84 -0.95 18.32
N ILE A 272 -22.81 0.18 19.04
CA ILE A 272 -23.01 0.22 20.49
C ILE A 272 -24.44 -0.24 20.86
N GLU A 273 -25.43 0.12 20.04
CA GLU A 273 -26.85 -0.22 20.27
C GLU A 273 -27.20 -1.66 19.90
N ALA A 274 -26.55 -2.25 18.89
CA ALA A 274 -26.97 -3.52 18.29
C ALA A 274 -26.91 -4.73 19.23
N GLN A 275 -26.11 -4.69 20.29
CA GLN A 275 -25.95 -5.76 21.30
C GLN A 275 -26.06 -7.18 20.69
N SER A 276 -25.30 -7.47 19.62
CA SER A 276 -25.36 -8.73 18.87
C SER A 276 -23.98 -9.37 18.68
N THR A 277 -23.96 -10.66 18.34
CA THR A 277 -22.72 -11.39 17.98
C THR A 277 -21.98 -10.74 16.81
N ASP A 278 -20.67 -11.01 16.69
CA ASP A 278 -19.79 -10.39 15.70
C ASP A 278 -20.29 -10.50 14.25
N ASP A 279 -20.69 -11.69 13.81
CA ASP A 279 -21.23 -11.92 12.46
C ASP A 279 -22.44 -11.02 12.15
N LYS A 280 -23.33 -10.82 13.14
CA LYS A 280 -24.52 -10.00 12.98
C LYS A 280 -24.15 -8.53 12.91
N ILE A 281 -23.27 -8.07 13.81
CA ILE A 281 -22.81 -6.69 13.80
C ILE A 281 -22.10 -6.37 12.49
N TYR A 282 -21.23 -7.25 12.01
CA TYR A 282 -20.55 -7.09 10.71
C TYR A 282 -21.56 -6.84 9.58
N SER A 283 -22.57 -7.70 9.46
CA SER A 283 -23.61 -7.58 8.43
C SER A 283 -24.43 -6.29 8.54
N ILE A 284 -24.72 -5.82 9.76
CA ILE A 284 -25.44 -4.58 10.02
C ILE A 284 -24.60 -3.38 9.59
N ILE A 285 -23.32 -3.37 9.98
CA ILE A 285 -22.39 -2.29 9.68
C ILE A 285 -22.17 -2.17 8.18
N GLN A 286 -21.88 -3.26 7.47
CA GLN A 286 -21.70 -3.21 6.02
C GLN A 286 -22.93 -2.65 5.29
N LYS A 287 -24.12 -3.15 5.63
CA LYS A 287 -25.37 -2.71 5.00
C LYS A 287 -25.62 -1.21 5.23
N GLU A 288 -25.33 -0.71 6.42
CA GLU A 288 -25.55 0.71 6.72
C GLU A 288 -24.44 1.60 6.15
N GLN A 289 -23.19 1.13 6.17
CA GLN A 289 -22.04 1.78 5.54
C GLN A 289 -22.31 2.08 4.07
N GLU A 290 -22.80 1.11 3.29
CA GLU A 290 -23.14 1.31 1.88
C GLU A 290 -24.19 2.42 1.68
N LYS A 291 -25.26 2.43 2.48
CA LYS A 291 -26.30 3.47 2.40
C LYS A 291 -25.74 4.84 2.72
N LEU A 292 -24.94 4.95 3.78
CA LEU A 292 -24.39 6.22 4.23
C LEU A 292 -23.37 6.78 3.25
N ILE A 293 -22.55 5.92 2.62
CA ILE A 293 -21.63 6.33 1.55
C ILE A 293 -22.40 6.82 0.33
N ASN A 294 -23.43 6.07 -0.11
CA ASN A 294 -24.28 6.51 -1.21
C ASN A 294 -24.94 7.88 -0.93
N LYS A 295 -25.37 8.10 0.31
CA LYS A 295 -25.91 9.39 0.74
C LYS A 295 -24.84 10.48 0.75
N LEU A 296 -23.63 10.19 1.23
CA LEU A 296 -22.51 11.14 1.25
C LEU A 296 -22.19 11.67 -0.16
N ILE A 297 -22.27 10.80 -1.17
CA ILE A 297 -22.05 11.15 -2.58
C ILE A 297 -23.28 11.85 -3.18
N ALA A 298 -24.50 11.52 -2.76
CA ALA A 298 -25.73 12.11 -3.30
C ALA A 298 -26.04 13.53 -2.75
N ASP A 299 -25.71 13.79 -1.48
CA ASP A 299 -25.99 15.07 -0.81
C ASP A 299 -24.97 16.17 -1.15
N THR A 300 -23.87 15.82 -1.83
CA THR A 300 -22.88 16.77 -2.31
C THR A 300 -23.38 17.41 -3.62
N LYS A 301 -23.96 18.61 -3.50
CA LYS A 301 -24.41 19.37 -4.67
C LYS A 301 -23.21 19.71 -5.57
N PRO A 302 -23.34 19.55 -6.90
CA PRO A 302 -22.34 20.09 -7.81
C PRO A 302 -22.39 21.62 -7.79
N ASP A 303 -21.30 22.26 -7.40
CA ASP A 303 -21.03 23.64 -7.78
C ASP A 303 -20.51 23.63 -9.23
N TYR A 304 -21.42 23.46 -10.19
CA TYR A 304 -21.18 23.87 -11.57
C TYR A 304 -21.88 25.21 -11.79
N TYR A 305 -21.19 26.32 -11.50
CA TYR A 305 -21.36 27.63 -12.13
C TYR A 305 -20.06 28.42 -12.07
#